data_AF-A0A8D8A568-F1
#
_entry.id   AF-A0A8D8A568-F1
#
_cell.length_a   1.000
_cell.length_b   1.000
_cell.length_c   1.000
_cell.angle_alpha   90.00
_cell.angle_beta   90.00
_cell.angle_gamma   90.00
#
_symmetry.space_group_name_H-M   'P 1'
#
loop_
_entity.id
_entity.type
_entity.pdbx_description
1 polymer ?
#
loop_
_entity_poly.entity_id
_entity_poly.type
_entity_poly.pdbx_seq_one_letter_code
_entity_poly.pdbx_strand_id
1 'polypeptide(L)'
;MEVDRVVCAVATALRNLAIDQRNKELIGKYAMRDLVQKLPSGNPQCDQGTSDDTIAAVLATLNEVIKKNAEFARSLLEAGGVERLMNMTRQRLKYTPRVLKFAGQLLFTMWQHQELRDMYKKHGWKEQDFVTK
;
A
#
# COMPACT_ATOMS: atom_id res chain seq x y z
N MET A 1 -15.03 -2.26 15.93
CA MET A 1 -14.30 -1.09 16.47
C MET A 1 -13.01 -1.48 17.17
N GLU A 2 -12.99 -2.44 18.10
CA GLU A 2 -11.76 -2.84 18.79
C GLU A 2 -10.70 -3.46 17.85
N VAL A 3 -11.12 -4.36 16.96
CA VAL A 3 -10.25 -4.97 15.94
C VAL A 3 -9.56 -3.93 15.06
N ASP A 4 -10.29 -2.90 14.63
CA ASP A 4 -9.75 -1.82 13.79
C ASP A 4 -8.66 -1.00 14.51
N ARG A 5 -8.89 -0.67 15.79
CA ARG A 5 -7.88 0.01 16.62
C ARG A 5 -6.62 -0.82 16.77
N VAL A 6 -6.76 -2.13 16.98
CA VAL A 6 -5.61 -3.05 17.07
C VAL A 6 -4.84 -3.07 15.75
N VAL A 7 -5.52 -3.18 14.61
CA VAL A 7 -4.86 -3.19 13.29
C VAL A 7 -4.12 -1.87 13.04
N CYS A 8 -4.71 -0.73 13.38
CA CYS A 8 -4.05 0.59 13.26
C CYS A 8 -2.77 0.69 14.11
N ALA A 9 -2.83 0.22 15.36
CA ALA A 9 -1.69 0.21 16.27
C ALA A 9 -0.57 -0.72 15.77
N VAL A 10 -0.93 -1.92 15.31
CA VAL A 10 0.02 -2.90 14.76
C VAL A 10 0.69 -2.37 13.49
N ALA A 11 -0.07 -1.79 12.55
CA ALA A 11 0.50 -1.19 11.35
C ALA A 11 1.49 -0.06 11.71
N THR A 12 1.11 0.82 12.64
CA THR A 12 2.00 1.88 13.12
C THR A 12 3.30 1.33 13.72
N ALA A 13 3.20 0.27 14.54
CA ALA A 13 4.36 -0.39 15.13
C ALA A 13 5.26 -1.04 14.06
N LEU A 14 4.68 -1.76 13.09
CA LEU A 14 5.41 -2.37 11.98
C LEU A 14 6.16 -1.33 11.15
N ARG A 15 5.55 -0.18 10.88
CA ARG A 15 6.22 0.93 10.19
C ARG A 15 7.47 1.41 10.93
N ASN A 16 7.38 1.57 12.25
CA ASN A 16 8.52 2.00 13.06
C ASN A 16 9.63 0.94 13.07
N LEU A 17 9.27 -0.34 13.14
CA LEU A 17 10.23 -1.45 13.07
C LEU A 17 10.91 -1.52 11.70
N ALA A 18 10.17 -1.25 10.61
CA ALA A 18 10.70 -1.26 9.24
C ALA A 18 11.71 -0.14 8.94
N ILE A 19 12.00 0.76 9.90
CA ILE A 19 13.14 1.69 9.80
C ILE A 19 14.46 0.92 9.84
N ASP A 20 14.54 -0.16 10.62
CA ASP A 20 15.68 -1.08 10.62
C ASP A 20 15.59 -2.03 9.41
N GLN A 21 16.73 -2.20 8.71
CA GLN A 21 16.78 -2.97 7.47
C GLN A 21 16.44 -4.45 7.66
N ARG A 22 16.87 -5.08 8.76
CA ARG A 22 16.58 -6.51 9.01
C ARG A 22 15.11 -6.73 9.33
N ASN A 23 14.53 -5.85 10.13
CA ASN A 23 13.10 -5.90 10.42
C ASN A 23 12.27 -5.62 9.16
N LYS A 24 12.68 -4.66 8.33
CA LYS A 24 12.07 -4.40 7.03
C LYS A 24 12.02 -5.65 6.16
N GLU A 25 13.12 -6.40 6.10
CA GLU A 25 13.20 -7.65 5.35
C GLU A 25 12.23 -8.71 5.85
N LEU A 26 12.14 -8.90 7.17
CA LEU A 26 11.19 -9.83 7.77
C LEU A 26 9.73 -9.42 7.49
N ILE A 27 9.41 -8.13 7.65
CA ILE A 27 8.07 -7.61 7.40
C ILE A 27 7.68 -7.79 5.93
N GLY A 28 8.57 -7.43 4.99
CA GLY A 28 8.32 -7.60 3.56
C GLY A 28 8.14 -9.07 3.18
N LYS A 29 8.93 -9.97 3.76
CA LYS A 29 8.84 -11.41 3.47
C LYS A 29 7.57 -12.07 4.00
N TYR A 30 7.12 -11.71 5.20
CA TYR A 30 6.06 -12.45 5.91
C TYR A 30 4.73 -11.72 5.99
N ALA A 31 4.70 -10.39 5.94
CA ALA A 31 3.48 -9.60 6.19
C ALA A 31 2.95 -8.88 4.94
N MET A 32 3.67 -8.89 3.80
CA MET A 32 3.28 -8.13 2.60
C MET A 32 1.85 -8.45 2.16
N ARG A 33 1.53 -9.74 1.96
CA ARG A 33 0.20 -10.15 1.50
C ARG A 33 -0.89 -9.78 2.49
N ASP A 34 -0.64 -9.98 3.79
CA ASP A 34 -1.60 -9.65 4.84
C ASP A 34 -1.84 -8.13 4.91
N LEU A 35 -0.80 -7.31 4.76
CA LEU A 35 -0.93 -5.85 4.68
C LEU A 35 -1.74 -5.42 3.45
N VAL A 36 -1.51 -6.01 2.29
CA VAL A 36 -2.28 -5.71 1.07
C VAL A 36 -3.75 -6.10 1.20
N GLN A 37 -4.03 -7.24 1.85
CA GLN A 37 -5.41 -7.68 2.12
C GLN A 37 -6.17 -6.75 3.07
N LYS A 38 -5.46 -5.93 3.87
CA LYS A 38 -6.08 -4.87 4.69
C LYS A 38 -6.43 -3.60 3.92
N LEU A 39 -5.93 -3.43 2.69
CA LEU A 39 -6.36 -2.32 1.84
C LEU A 39 -7.76 -2.59 1.25
N PRO A 40 -8.60 -1.56 1.09
CA PRO A 40 -9.90 -1.70 0.45
C PRO A 40 -9.79 -2.36 -0.92
N SER A 41 -10.63 -3.37 -1.14
CA SER A 41 -10.70 -4.14 -2.38
C SER A 41 -11.68 -3.54 -3.39
N GLY A 42 -12.55 -2.62 -2.96
CA GLY A 42 -13.68 -2.15 -3.76
C GLY A 42 -14.92 -3.02 -3.60
N ASN A 43 -14.85 -4.12 -2.84
CA ASN A 43 -16.01 -4.92 -2.46
C ASN A 43 -16.61 -4.38 -1.14
N PRO A 44 -17.83 -3.81 -1.16
CA PRO A 44 -18.43 -3.18 0.01
C PRO A 44 -18.61 -4.14 1.21
N GLN A 45 -18.78 -5.44 0.96
CA GLN A 45 -18.91 -6.45 2.04
C GLN A 45 -17.58 -6.72 2.75
N CYS A 46 -16.46 -6.65 2.04
CA CYS A 46 -15.13 -6.89 2.60
C CYS A 46 -14.53 -5.62 3.20
N ASP A 47 -14.93 -4.45 2.69
CA ASP A 47 -14.42 -3.15 3.11
C ASP A 47 -15.20 -2.57 4.32
N GLN A 48 -16.30 -3.23 4.74
CA GLN A 48 -17.09 -2.83 5.91
C GLN A 48 -16.28 -2.97 7.21
N GLY A 49 -15.94 -1.83 7.82
CA GLY A 49 -15.39 -1.77 9.18
C GLY A 49 -13.91 -1.41 9.29
N THR A 50 -13.22 -1.14 8.17
CA THR A 50 -11.85 -0.58 8.21
C THR A 50 -11.91 0.95 8.20
N SER A 51 -11.33 1.59 9.21
CA SER A 51 -11.30 3.05 9.27
C SER A 51 -10.23 3.66 8.36
N ASP A 52 -10.43 4.92 7.99
CA ASP A 52 -9.45 5.68 7.23
C ASP A 52 -8.09 5.81 7.94
N ASP A 53 -8.08 5.83 9.28
CA ASP A 53 -6.84 5.82 10.06
C ASP A 53 -6.09 4.49 9.91
N THR A 54 -6.81 3.36 9.97
CA THR A 54 -6.23 2.04 9.72
C THR A 54 -5.68 1.95 8.30
N ILE A 55 -6.44 2.40 7.31
CA ILE A 55 -6.01 2.42 5.91
C ILE A 55 -4.73 3.26 5.77
N ALA A 56 -4.71 4.46 6.34
CA ALA A 56 -3.54 5.33 6.30
C ALA A 56 -2.31 4.68 6.98
N ALA A 57 -2.49 3.99 8.10
CA ALA A 57 -1.40 3.28 8.78
C ALA A 57 -0.83 2.14 7.92
N VAL A 58 -1.69 1.34 7.28
CA VAL A 58 -1.28 0.26 6.38
C VAL A 58 -0.53 0.80 5.16
N LEU A 59 -1.06 1.85 4.51
CA LEU A 59 -0.41 2.52 3.38
C LEU A 59 0.99 3.03 3.74
N ALA A 60 1.12 3.69 4.90
CA ALA A 60 2.40 4.20 5.38
C ALA A 60 3.40 3.07 5.69
N THR A 61 2.90 1.94 6.21
CA THR A 61 3.72 0.74 6.47
C THR A 61 4.23 0.14 5.18
N LEU A 62 3.35 -0.11 4.21
CA LEU A 62 3.70 -0.64 2.90
C LEU A 62 4.73 0.26 2.20
N ASN A 63 4.52 1.58 2.25
CA ASN A 63 5.45 2.53 1.66
C ASN A 63 6.85 2.45 2.27
N GLU A 64 6.96 2.29 3.59
CA GLU A 64 8.26 2.15 4.25
C GLU A 64 8.93 0.80 3.91
N VAL A 65 8.14 -0.28 3.82
CA VAL A 65 8.63 -1.63 3.48
C VAL A 65 9.21 -1.67 2.07
N ILE A 66 8.52 -1.08 1.08
CA ILE A 66 9.01 -1.11 -0.32
C ILE A 66 10.08 -0.06 -0.60
N LYS A 67 10.23 0.96 0.27
CA LYS A 67 11.13 2.08 0.03
C LYS A 67 12.56 1.58 -0.15
N LYS A 68 13.12 1.85 -1.34
CA LYS A 68 14.45 1.40 -1.78
C LYS A 68 14.61 -0.13 -1.83
N ASN A 69 13.53 -0.90 -1.86
CA ASN A 69 13.56 -2.34 -2.01
C ASN A 69 12.60 -2.77 -3.15
N ALA A 70 13.18 -3.08 -4.32
CA ALA A 70 12.40 -3.37 -5.50
C ALA A 70 11.77 -4.78 -5.50
N GLU A 71 12.35 -5.73 -4.76
CA GLU A 71 11.75 -7.06 -4.59
C GLU A 71 10.44 -6.98 -3.82
N PHE A 72 10.38 -6.17 -2.77
CA PHE A 72 9.13 -5.93 -2.05
C PHE A 72 8.14 -5.10 -2.85
N ALA A 73 8.60 -4.15 -3.66
CA ALA A 73 7.72 -3.47 -4.62
C ALA A 73 7.12 -4.44 -5.65
N ARG A 74 7.90 -5.44 -6.10
CA ARG A 74 7.42 -6.54 -6.97
C ARG A 74 6.38 -7.39 -6.24
N SER A 75 6.66 -7.80 -5.01
CA SER A 75 5.72 -8.59 -4.20
C SER A 75 4.41 -7.84 -3.94
N LEU A 76 4.47 -6.51 -3.72
CA LEU A 76 3.29 -5.65 -3.62
C LEU A 76 2.47 -5.63 -4.92
N LEU A 77 3.14 -5.55 -6.08
CA LEU A 77 2.48 -5.63 -7.39
C LEU A 77 1.78 -6.99 -7.58
N GLU A 78 2.48 -8.10 -7.31
CA GLU A 78 1.96 -9.46 -7.45
C GLU A 78 0.80 -9.77 -6.50
N ALA A 79 0.77 -9.13 -5.32
CA ALA A 79 -0.35 -9.20 -4.38
C ALA A 79 -1.58 -8.35 -4.81
N GLY A 80 -1.53 -7.69 -5.96
CA GLY A 80 -2.62 -6.82 -6.47
C GLY A 80 -2.64 -5.43 -5.84
N GLY A 81 -1.52 -4.97 -5.26
CA GLY A 81 -1.45 -3.69 -4.56
C GLY A 81 -1.75 -2.49 -5.47
N VAL A 82 -1.25 -2.48 -6.71
CA VAL A 82 -1.45 -1.37 -7.65
C VAL A 82 -2.93 -1.16 -7.95
N GLU A 83 -3.67 -2.22 -8.23
CA GLU A 83 -5.09 -2.13 -8.58
C GLU A 83 -5.93 -1.57 -7.42
N ARG A 84 -5.65 -2.02 -6.19
CA ARG A 84 -6.28 -1.48 -4.97
C ARG A 84 -5.97 0.01 -4.80
N LEU A 85 -4.71 0.41 -4.94
CA LEU A 85 -4.30 1.81 -4.82
C LEU A 85 -4.94 2.70 -5.90
N MET A 86 -5.01 2.24 -7.15
CA MET A 86 -5.69 2.97 -8.23
C MET A 86 -7.18 3.14 -7.97
N ASN A 87 -7.84 2.07 -7.50
CA ASN A 87 -9.25 2.15 -7.15
C ASN A 87 -9.48 3.18 -6.03
N MET A 88 -8.60 3.21 -5.03
CA MET A 88 -8.68 4.20 -3.94
C MET A 88 -8.50 5.63 -4.44
N THR A 89 -7.48 5.91 -5.26
CA THR A 89 -7.20 7.27 -5.74
C THR A 89 -8.25 7.80 -6.72
N ARG A 90 -9.01 6.90 -7.39
CA ARG A 90 -10.16 7.24 -8.24
C ARG A 90 -11.41 7.58 -7.43
N GLN A 91 -11.64 6.92 -6.29
CA GLN A 91 -12.80 7.14 -5.43
C GLN A 91 -12.60 8.31 -4.45
N ARG A 92 -12.28 9.51 -4.97
CA ARG A 92 -11.89 10.68 -4.15
C ARG A 92 -12.92 11.15 -3.13
N LEU A 93 -14.21 10.87 -3.36
CA LEU A 93 -15.29 11.25 -2.44
C LEU A 93 -15.47 10.26 -1.28
N LYS A 94 -14.91 9.05 -1.39
CA LYS A 94 -15.07 7.98 -0.40
C LYS A 94 -14.03 8.05 0.72
N TYR A 95 -12.82 8.48 0.40
CA TYR A 95 -11.68 8.46 1.33
C TYR A 95 -11.24 9.87 1.72
N THR A 96 -10.74 10.01 2.95
CA THR A 96 -10.16 11.27 3.43
C THR A 96 -8.96 11.71 2.60
N PRO A 97 -8.66 13.03 2.56
CA PRO A 97 -7.48 13.56 1.88
C PRO A 97 -6.16 12.91 2.31
N ARG A 98 -6.06 12.48 3.58
CA ARG A 98 -4.89 11.80 4.13
C ARG A 98 -4.67 10.43 3.48
N VAL A 99 -5.72 9.62 3.36
CA VAL A 99 -5.67 8.30 2.71
C VAL A 99 -5.28 8.45 1.24
N LEU A 100 -5.92 9.38 0.52
CA LEU A 100 -5.62 9.64 -0.88
C LEU A 100 -4.16 10.07 -1.08
N LYS A 101 -3.64 10.95 -0.20
CA LYS A 101 -2.23 11.37 -0.23
C LYS A 101 -1.27 10.20 -0.03
N PHE A 102 -1.52 9.34 0.95
CA PHE A 102 -0.64 8.19 1.21
C PHE A 102 -0.72 7.13 0.11
N ALA A 103 -1.90 6.90 -0.47
CA ALA A 103 -2.05 6.01 -1.62
C ALA A 103 -1.27 6.53 -2.84
N GLY A 104 -1.38 7.83 -3.13
CA GLY A 104 -0.61 8.48 -4.19
C GLY A 104 0.90 8.42 -3.95
N GLN A 105 1.35 8.63 -2.71
CA GLN A 105 2.77 8.50 -2.36
C GLN A 105 3.29 7.07 -2.53
N LEU A 106 2.49 6.06 -2.18
CA LEU A 106 2.85 4.66 -2.37
C LEU A 106 2.96 4.31 -3.86
N LEU A 107 2.00 4.74 -4.68
CA LEU A 107 2.06 4.61 -6.13
C LEU A 107 3.29 5.29 -6.73
N PHE A 108 3.58 6.52 -6.30
CA PHE A 108 4.78 7.23 -6.73
C PHE A 108 6.06 6.45 -6.37
N THR A 109 6.15 5.94 -5.14
CA THR A 109 7.29 5.11 -4.72
C THR A 109 7.42 3.84 -5.56
N MET A 110 6.31 3.18 -5.89
CA MET A 110 6.30 2.04 -6.81
C MET A 110 6.85 2.39 -8.19
N TRP A 111 6.55 3.58 -8.72
CA TRP A 111 7.06 4.05 -10.02
C TRP A 111 8.55 4.35 -10.03
N GLN A 112 9.12 4.74 -8.88
CA GLN A 112 10.56 5.00 -8.75
C GLN A 112 11.40 3.73 -8.95
N HIS A 113 10.83 2.55 -8.74
CA HIS A 113 11.49 1.28 -9.03
C HIS A 113 11.50 1.00 -10.55
N GLN A 114 12.52 1.53 -11.23
CA GLN A 114 12.61 1.48 -12.70
C GLN A 114 12.61 0.05 -13.26
N GLU A 115 13.14 -0.92 -12.52
CA GLU A 115 13.15 -2.34 -12.88
C GLU A 115 11.75 -2.97 -12.98
N LEU A 116 10.72 -2.35 -12.40
CA LEU A 116 9.34 -2.81 -12.50
C LEU A 116 8.59 -2.24 -13.70
N ARG A 117 9.18 -1.31 -14.46
CA ARG A 117 8.51 -0.63 -15.58
C ARG A 117 8.05 -1.60 -16.67
N ASP A 118 8.85 -2.61 -16.98
CA ASP A 118 8.47 -3.64 -17.95
C ASP A 118 7.28 -4.47 -17.45
N MET A 119 7.25 -4.78 -16.14
CA MET A 119 6.12 -5.48 -15.54
C MET A 119 4.86 -4.62 -15.57
N TYR A 120 4.96 -3.34 -15.21
CA TYR A 120 3.85 -2.38 -15.28
C TYR A 120 3.28 -2.29 -16.70
N LYS A 121 4.15 -2.15 -17.71
CA LYS A 121 3.74 -2.08 -19.12
C LYS A 121 3.04 -3.36 -19.58
N LYS A 122 3.51 -4.54 -19.17
CA LYS A 122 2.87 -5.83 -19.46
C LYS A 122 1.44 -5.92 -18.87
N HIS A 123 1.22 -5.30 -17.71
CA HIS A 123 -0.09 -5.21 -17.07
C HIS A 123 -0.93 -4.01 -17.57
N GLY A 124 -0.45 -3.26 -18.56
CA GLY A 124 -1.15 -2.12 -19.14
C GLY A 124 -1.03 -0.80 -18.37
N TRP A 125 -0.24 -0.76 -17.30
CA TRP A 125 -0.03 0.45 -16.50
C TRP A 125 0.97 1.41 -17.14
N LYS A 126 0.75 2.71 -16.96
CA LYS A 126 1.56 3.82 -17.50
C LYS A 126 1.94 4.79 -16.39
N GLU A 127 2.91 5.66 -16.67
CA GLU A 127 3.40 6.67 -15.72
C GLU A 127 2.29 7.51 -15.08
N GLN A 128 1.35 7.96 -15.89
CA GLN A 128 0.20 8.78 -15.45
C GLN A 128 -0.67 8.09 -14.39
N ASP A 129 -0.65 6.76 -14.32
CA ASP A 129 -1.41 6.03 -13.32
C ASP A 129 -0.74 6.16 -11.95
N PHE A 130 0.60 6.16 -11.91
CA PHE A 130 1.36 6.24 -10.66
C PHE A 130 1.72 7.65 -10.21
N VAL A 131 1.85 8.58 -11.16
CA VAL A 131 2.25 9.95 -10.92
C VAL A 131 1.02 10.85 -11.10
N THR A 132 0.31 11.06 -10.00
CA THR A 132 -0.76 12.07 -9.98
C THR A 132 -0.13 13.45 -9.82
N LYS A 133 -0.29 14.32 -10.82
CA LYS A 133 0.05 15.76 -10.73
C LYS A 133 -0.87 16.48 -9.77
#